data_AF-A0A1Z1WQ13-F1
#
_entry.id   AF-A0A1Z1WQ13-F1
#
_cell.length_a   1.000
_cell.length_b   1.000
_cell.length_c   1.000
_cell.angle_alpha   90.00
_cell.angle_beta   90.00
_cell.angle_gamma   90.00
#
_symmetry.space_group_name_H-M   'P 1'
#
loop_
_entity.id
_entity.type
_entity.pdbx_description
1 polymer ?
#
loop_
_entity_poly.entity_id
_entity_poly.type
_entity_poly.pdbx_seq_one_letter_code
_entity_poly.pdbx_strand_id
1 'polypeptide(L)'
;MSLETAWLALLGLLLAGYFVLGGYDYGVQMLHPGLGGRKEGREAGRSAALDAIAPFFLGNEVWLVAFAGVLFGAFPHLEGTLLSGLYPLIVAILVGLVLGNAAIQLRRRSRSARGGAAGTP
;
A
#
# COMPACT_ATOMS: atom_id res chain seq x y z
N MET A 1 28.28 17.02 -8.30
CA MET A 1 27.20 16.88 -7.29
C MET A 1 27.81 16.39 -6.00
N SER A 2 27.40 16.89 -4.83
CA SER A 2 27.88 16.36 -3.55
C SER A 2 27.18 15.04 -3.24
N LEU A 3 27.81 14.21 -2.40
CA LEU A 3 27.25 12.92 -1.96
C LEU A 3 25.90 13.12 -1.25
N GLU A 4 25.78 14.19 -0.47
CA GLU A 4 24.54 14.60 0.20
C GLU A 4 23.42 14.89 -0.80
N THR A 5 23.69 15.65 -1.88
CA THR A 5 22.70 15.90 -2.94
C THR A 5 22.28 14.61 -3.63
N ALA A 6 23.19 13.65 -3.84
CA ALA A 6 22.86 12.37 -4.44
C ALA A 6 21.91 11.54 -3.54
N TRP A 7 22.16 11.50 -2.24
CA TRP A 7 21.28 10.82 -1.27
C TRP A 7 19.91 11.50 -1.15
N LEU A 8 19.86 12.84 -1.14
CA LEU A 8 18.60 13.58 -1.18
C LEU A 8 17.82 13.32 -2.46
N ALA A 9 18.49 13.29 -3.61
CA ALA A 9 17.86 12.95 -4.89
C ALA A 9 17.30 11.52 -4.88
N LEU A 10 18.02 10.56 -4.27
CA LEU A 10 17.55 9.19 -4.10
C LEU A 10 16.32 9.11 -3.19
N LEU A 11 16.30 9.83 -2.06
CA LEU A 11 15.12 9.94 -1.20
C LEU A 11 13.91 10.47 -1.96
N GLY A 12 14.11 11.56 -2.72
CA GLY A 12 13.07 12.15 -3.55
C GLY A 12 12.56 11.18 -4.62
N LEU A 13 13.46 10.43 -5.26
CA LEU A 13 13.11 9.41 -6.26
C LEU A 13 12.29 8.26 -5.64
N LEU A 14 12.72 7.74 -4.48
CA LEU A 14 12.01 6.67 -3.78
C LEU A 14 10.60 7.10 -3.38
N LEU A 15 10.48 8.32 -2.84
CA LEU A 15 9.21 8.87 -2.43
C LEU A 15 8.29 9.16 -3.63
N ALA A 16 8.83 9.76 -4.70
CA ALA A 16 8.07 10.01 -5.93
C ALA A 16 7.62 8.69 -6.58
N GLY A 17 8.48 7.68 -6.63
CA GLY A 17 8.14 6.34 -7.11
C GLY A 17 6.98 5.73 -6.33
N TYR A 18 7.04 5.79 -4.99
CA TYR A 18 5.95 5.33 -4.12
C TYR A 18 4.65 6.10 -4.36
N PHE A 19 4.68 7.43 -4.50
CA PHE A 19 3.46 8.20 -4.74
C PHE A 19 2.85 7.93 -6.13
N VAL A 20 3.66 7.67 -7.15
CA VAL A 20 3.16 7.35 -8.48
C VAL A 20 2.56 5.94 -8.51
N LEU A 21 3.30 4.95 -8.02
CA LEU A 21 2.89 3.54 -8.07
C LEU A 21 1.80 3.24 -7.02
N GLY A 22 2.01 3.67 -5.78
CA GLY A 22 1.07 3.48 -4.68
C GLY A 22 -0.14 4.38 -4.72
N GLY A 23 0.05 5.64 -5.15
CA GLY A 23 -1.06 6.57 -5.30
C GLY A 23 -2.12 6.07 -6.26
N TYR A 24 -1.72 5.34 -7.31
CA TYR A 24 -2.65 4.64 -8.20
C TYR A 24 -3.48 3.60 -7.44
N ASP A 25 -2.84 2.75 -6.63
CA ASP A 25 -3.51 1.69 -5.87
C ASP A 25 -4.50 2.26 -4.83
N TYR A 26 -4.12 3.31 -4.10
CA TYR A 26 -5.02 4.00 -3.17
C TYR A 26 -6.16 4.72 -3.93
N GLY A 27 -5.87 5.30 -5.09
CA GLY A 27 -6.86 5.94 -5.95
C GLY A 27 -7.93 4.96 -6.44
N VAL A 28 -7.54 3.76 -6.89
CA VAL A 28 -8.49 2.71 -7.29
C VAL A 28 -9.35 2.24 -6.10
N GLN A 29 -8.77 2.15 -4.90
CA GLN A 29 -9.52 1.82 -3.69
C GLN A 29 -10.54 2.90 -3.32
N MET A 30 -10.17 4.19 -3.40
CA MET A 30 -11.08 5.31 -3.11
C MET A 30 -12.19 5.47 -4.14
N LEU A 31 -11.91 5.21 -5.43
CA LEU A 31 -12.89 5.29 -6.53
C LEU A 31 -13.88 4.11 -6.54
N HIS A 32 -13.62 3.07 -5.75
CA HIS A 32 -14.54 1.94 -5.54
C HIS A 32 -15.11 1.90 -4.11
N PRO A 33 -15.86 2.93 -3.65
CA PRO A 33 -16.31 3.07 -2.26
C PRO A 33 -17.47 2.10 -1.85
N GLY A 34 -17.70 1.04 -2.61
CA GLY A 34 -18.78 0.06 -2.35
C GLY A 34 -18.33 -1.15 -1.52
N LEU A 35 -17.34 -0.99 -0.65
CA LEU A 35 -16.74 -2.07 0.14
C LEU A 35 -17.57 -2.43 1.39
N GLY A 36 -18.66 -1.71 1.68
CA GLY A 36 -19.60 -1.98 2.77
C GLY A 36 -21.03 -2.20 2.27
N GLY A 37 -21.34 -3.43 1.85
CA GLY A 37 -22.72 -3.92 1.75
C GLY A 37 -23.51 -3.59 0.47
N ARG A 38 -24.15 -4.64 -0.05
CA ARG A 38 -25.28 -4.62 -0.99
C ARG A 38 -25.04 -3.96 -2.34
N LYS A 39 -24.59 -4.74 -3.33
CA LYS A 39 -25.15 -4.72 -4.71
C LYS A 39 -24.57 -5.88 -5.53
N GLU A 40 -25.08 -7.08 -5.23
CA GLU A 40 -24.95 -8.33 -5.99
C GLU A 40 -25.54 -8.20 -7.40
N GLY A 41 -24.93 -7.40 -8.27
CA GLY A 41 -25.46 -7.23 -9.63
C GLY A 41 -24.53 -6.56 -10.63
N ARG A 42 -23.39 -5.99 -10.21
CA ARG A 42 -22.45 -5.30 -11.10
C ARG A 42 -20.97 -5.62 -10.78
N GLU A 43 -20.71 -6.85 -10.33
CA GLU A 43 -19.52 -7.19 -9.52
C GLU A 43 -18.37 -7.89 -10.28
N ALA A 44 -18.60 -8.41 -11.49
CA ALA A 44 -17.59 -9.22 -12.19
C ALA A 44 -16.37 -8.39 -12.65
N GLY A 45 -16.58 -7.26 -13.34
CA GLY A 45 -15.48 -6.42 -13.82
C GLY A 45 -14.76 -5.63 -12.72
N ARG A 46 -15.46 -5.29 -11.63
CA ARG A 46 -14.93 -4.46 -10.53
C ARG A 46 -14.04 -5.26 -9.56
N SER A 47 -14.33 -6.55 -9.39
CA SER A 47 -13.43 -7.45 -8.66
C SER A 47 -12.17 -7.77 -9.45
N ALA A 48 -12.25 -7.85 -10.79
CA ALA A 48 -11.10 -8.17 -11.63
C ALA A 48 -9.99 -7.11 -11.55
N ALA A 49 -10.33 -5.81 -11.52
CA ALA A 49 -9.35 -4.74 -11.37
C ALA A 49 -8.63 -4.79 -10.01
N LEU A 50 -9.38 -5.02 -8.93
CA LEU A 50 -8.82 -5.14 -7.58
C LEU A 50 -7.99 -6.42 -7.41
N ASP A 51 -8.43 -7.54 -8.00
CA ASP A 51 -7.68 -8.79 -8.01
C ASP A 51 -6.38 -8.65 -8.82
N ALA A 52 -6.37 -7.85 -9.88
CA ALA A 52 -5.18 -7.57 -10.68
C ALA A 52 -4.16 -6.68 -9.94
N ILE A 53 -4.62 -5.74 -9.10
CA ILE A 53 -3.77 -4.79 -8.38
C ILE A 53 -3.22 -5.37 -7.07
N ALA A 54 -3.96 -6.27 -6.42
CA ALA A 54 -3.58 -6.87 -5.14
C ALA A 54 -2.15 -7.49 -5.07
N PRO A 55 -1.59 -8.11 -6.12
CA PRO A 55 -0.20 -8.59 -6.13
C PRO A 55 0.84 -7.44 -6.13
N PHE A 56 0.49 -6.29 -6.70
CA PHE A 56 1.39 -5.14 -6.85
C PHE A 56 1.41 -4.24 -5.62
N PHE A 57 0.33 -4.24 -4.84
CA PHE A 57 0.21 -3.46 -3.61
C PHE A 57 1.39 -3.69 -2.66
N LEU A 58 1.67 -4.96 -2.33
CA LEU A 58 2.79 -5.34 -1.49
C LEU A 58 4.15 -4.96 -2.10
N GLY A 59 4.27 -5.03 -3.43
CA GLY A 59 5.45 -4.58 -4.15
C GLY A 59 5.64 -3.07 -4.06
N ASN A 60 4.56 -2.31 -4.02
CA ASN A 60 4.62 -0.86 -3.86
C ASN A 60 5.05 -0.46 -2.44
N GLU A 61 4.64 -1.20 -1.40
CA GLU A 61 5.12 -0.94 -0.03
C GLU A 61 6.65 -1.05 0.10
N VAL A 62 7.33 -1.84 -0.74
CA VAL A 62 8.80 -1.95 -0.75
C VAL A 62 9.48 -0.60 -0.99
N TRP A 63 8.87 0.28 -1.79
CA TRP A 63 9.41 1.61 -2.05
C TRP A 63 9.44 2.46 -0.78
N LEU A 64 8.38 2.39 0.04
CA LEU A 64 8.30 3.09 1.32
C LEU A 64 9.29 2.52 2.33
N VAL A 65 9.49 1.20 2.34
CA VAL A 65 10.50 0.54 3.19
C VAL A 65 11.91 0.97 2.78
N ALA A 66 12.21 1.01 1.49
CA ALA A 66 13.49 1.49 0.98
C ALA A 66 13.71 2.97 1.30
N PHE A 67 12.69 3.81 1.16
CA PHE A 67 12.72 5.22 1.58
C PHE A 67 13.08 5.34 3.06
N ALA A 68 12.42 4.57 3.93
CA ALA A 68 12.73 4.56 5.36
C ALA A 68 14.18 4.12 5.59
N GLY A 69 14.64 3.04 4.96
CA GLY A 69 16.01 2.56 5.10
C GLY A 69 17.07 3.61 4.71
N VAL A 70 16.85 4.32 3.61
CA VAL A 70 17.74 5.43 3.20
C VAL A 70 17.65 6.60 4.18
N LEU A 71 16.47 6.94 4.67
CA LEU A 71 16.28 8.01 5.66
C LEU A 71 17.07 7.74 6.95
N PHE A 72 16.94 6.52 7.51
CA PHE A 72 17.68 6.11 8.71
C PHE A 72 19.19 5.98 8.47
N GLY A 73 19.61 5.54 7.27
CA GLY A 73 21.02 5.30 6.97
C GLY A 73 21.81 6.55 6.58
N ALA A 74 21.23 7.43 5.77
CA ALA A 74 21.91 8.59 5.21
C ALA A 74 21.62 9.90 5.95
N PHE A 75 20.52 10.00 6.70
CA PHE A 75 20.10 11.25 7.35
C PHE A 75 19.71 11.10 8.83
N PRO A 76 20.68 10.80 9.71
CA PRO A 76 20.47 10.52 11.13
C PRO A 76 20.12 11.74 12.02
N HIS A 77 19.80 12.88 11.43
CA HIS A 77 19.15 14.00 12.15
C HIS A 77 17.73 14.24 11.66
N LEU A 78 17.46 13.89 10.40
CA LEU A 78 16.19 14.13 9.74
C LEU A 78 15.16 13.09 10.20
N GLU A 79 15.57 11.84 10.33
CA GLU A 79 14.76 10.76 10.91
C GLU A 79 14.33 11.07 12.36
N GLY A 80 15.22 11.58 13.21
CA GLY A 80 14.92 11.87 14.61
C GLY A 80 13.89 13.00 14.74
N THR A 81 14.03 14.02 13.90
CA THR A 81 13.07 15.14 13.84
C THR A 81 11.72 14.70 13.29
N LEU A 82 11.71 13.92 12.20
CA LEU A 82 10.49 13.44 11.56
C LEU A 82 9.73 12.45 12.44
N LEU A 83 10.41 11.47 13.03
CA LEU A 83 9.78 10.46 13.88
C LEU A 83 9.21 11.08 15.15
N SER A 84 9.93 12.01 15.78
CA SER A 84 9.44 12.67 16.99
C SER A 84 8.28 13.62 16.70
N GLY A 85 8.39 14.42 15.63
CA GLY A 85 7.37 15.40 15.28
C GLY A 85 6.10 14.80 14.65
N LEU A 86 6.23 13.70 13.92
CA LEU A 86 5.14 13.07 13.17
C LEU A 86 4.80 11.66 13.69
N TYR A 87 5.26 11.28 14.88
CA TYR A 87 5.02 9.96 15.47
C TYR A 87 3.57 9.47 15.32
N PRO A 88 2.53 10.21 15.77
CA PRO A 88 1.16 9.71 15.68
C PRO A 88 0.68 9.55 14.24
N LEU A 89 1.13 10.42 13.33
CA LEU A 89 0.77 10.37 11.91
C LEU A 89 1.40 9.16 11.23
N ILE A 90 2.70 8.91 11.48
CA ILE A 90 3.43 7.77 10.92
C ILE A 90 2.81 6.47 11.42
N VAL A 91 2.49 6.37 12.71
CA VAL A 91 1.80 5.20 13.28
C VAL A 91 0.44 4.98 12.63
N ALA A 92 -0.37 6.05 12.45
CA ALA A 92 -1.67 5.94 11.79
C ALA A 92 -1.55 5.43 10.34
N ILE A 93 -0.57 5.92 9.59
CA ILE A 93 -0.29 5.46 8.22
C ILE A 93 0.09 3.97 8.23
N LEU A 94 1.03 3.56 9.09
CA LEU A 94 1.47 2.16 9.18
C LEU A 94 0.31 1.22 9.54
N VAL A 95 -0.54 1.59 10.50
CA VAL A 95 -1.73 0.83 10.86
C VAL A 95 -2.68 0.73 9.66
N GLY A 96 -2.91 1.83 8.94
CA GLY A 96 -3.71 1.84 7.71
C GLY A 96 -3.17 0.89 6.64
N LEU A 97 -1.86 0.88 6.41
CA LEU A 97 -1.20 -0.02 5.46
C LEU A 97 -1.36 -1.49 5.87
N VAL A 98 -1.17 -1.82 7.15
CA VAL A 98 -1.31 -3.19 7.65
C VAL A 98 -2.77 -3.67 7.53
N LEU A 99 -3.73 -2.85 7.95
CA LEU A 99 -5.15 -3.20 7.89
C LEU A 99 -5.64 -3.32 6.44
N GLY A 100 -5.21 -2.43 5.55
CA GLY A 100 -5.51 -2.51 4.11
C GLY A 100 -5.01 -3.82 3.51
N ASN A 101 -3.75 -4.17 3.77
CA ASN A 101 -3.14 -5.42 3.33
C ASN A 101 -3.86 -6.66 3.88
N ALA A 102 -4.21 -6.65 5.17
CA ALA A 102 -4.94 -7.75 5.80
C ALA A 102 -6.35 -7.92 5.20
N ALA A 103 -7.05 -6.82 4.93
CA ALA A 103 -8.40 -6.85 4.34
C ALA A 103 -8.41 -7.48 2.94
N ILE A 104 -7.42 -7.16 2.10
CA ILE A 104 -7.28 -7.73 0.75
C ILE A 104 -7.03 -9.24 0.83
N GLN A 105 -6.13 -9.68 1.71
CA GLN A 105 -5.81 -11.10 1.88
C GLN A 105 -6.99 -11.91 2.43
N LEU A 106 -7.71 -11.37 3.42
CA LEU A 106 -8.89 -12.02 3.99
C LEU A 106 -9.99 -12.20 2.94
N ARG A 107 -10.20 -11.21 2.07
CA ARG A 107 -11.17 -11.29 0.98
C ARG A 107 -10.83 -12.40 -0.01
N ARG A 108 -9.57 -12.52 -0.43
CA ARG A 108 -9.11 -13.60 -1.32
C ARG A 108 -9.39 -14.99 -0.73
N ARG A 109 -9.10 -15.17 0.57
CA ARG A 109 -9.42 -16.42 1.29
C ARG A 109 -10.93 -16.70 1.33
N SER A 110 -11.75 -15.69 1.60
CA SER A 110 -13.22 -15.85 1.65
C SER A 110 -13.86 -16.24 0.31
N ARG A 111 -13.28 -15.79 -0.81
CA ARG A 111 -13.74 -16.15 -2.16
C ARG A 111 -13.33 -17.58 -2.52
N SER A 112 -12.10 -17.97 -2.16
CA SER A 112 -11.62 -19.35 -2.30
C SER A 112 -12.47 -20.33 -1.50
N ALA A 113 -12.85 -19.99 -0.26
CA ALA A 113 -13.66 -20.85 0.60
C ALA A 113 -15.08 -21.07 0.02
N ARG A 114 -15.70 -20.02 -0.54
CA ARG A 114 -17.02 -20.14 -1.21
C ARG A 114 -16.96 -20.91 -2.54
N GLY A 115 -15.87 -20.78 -3.30
CA GLY A 115 -15.66 -21.55 -4.54
C GLY A 115 -15.41 -23.04 -4.29
N GLY A 116 -14.74 -23.39 -3.19
CA GLY A 116 -14.49 -24.79 -2.81
C GLY A 116 -15.73 -25.54 -2.32
N ALA A 117 -16.70 -24.85 -1.72
CA ALA A 117 -17.95 -25.46 -1.25
C ALA A 117 -18.96 -25.79 -2.37
N ALA A 118 -18.74 -25.28 -3.59
CA ALA A 118 -19.60 -25.53 -4.75
C ALA A 118 -19.07 -26.64 -5.68
N GLY A 119 -17.96 -27.29 -5.33
CA GLY A 119 -17.19 -28.17 -6.22
C GLY A 119 -16.90 -29.57 -5.69
N THR A 120 -17.66 -30.09 -4.73
CA THR A 120 -17.60 -31.51 -4.36
C THR A 120 -18.75 -32.25 -5.04
N PRO A 121 -18.48 -33.20 -5.96
CA PRO A 121 -19.50 -34.10 -6.51
C PRO A 121 -20.09 -35.02 -5.44
#